data_AF-A0A9P3GKR9-F1
#
_entry.id   AF-A0A9P3GKR9-F1
#
_cell.length_a   1.000
_cell.length_b   1.000
_cell.length_c   1.000
_cell.angle_alpha   90.00
_cell.angle_beta   90.00
_cell.angle_gamma   90.00
#
_symmetry.space_group_name_H-M   'P 1'
#
loop_
_entity.id
_entity.type
_entity.pdbx_description
1 polymer ?
#
loop_
_entity_poly.entity_id
_entity_poly.type
_entity_poly.pdbx_seq_one_letter_code
_entity_poly.pdbx_strand_id
1 'polypeptide(L)'
;MPIGVDQNVHVANNSGQDLYIIVAPSLAWVVADIVVDIGLFLVAVGEIKAVATTAELPAALSTASELIAFMRITAMLASGTAGAGLRSAEAALTMVEAFKRNAVPIPAGDVKNIRDAGVLSTYFSASGIAGMLGAETLNVMVLSGDGTQFAEFTTGPDDSWIATDRGLIVRATYGALWQEDEAAGSVAWAQQGAAEVAEVAE
;
A
#
# COMPACT_ATOMS: atom_id res chain seq x y z
N MET A 1 15.54 -29.73 6.41
CA MET A 1 15.26 -28.34 5.95
C MET A 1 13.77 -28.14 6.10
N PRO A 2 13.27 -27.17 6.90
CA PRO A 2 11.86 -26.86 6.81
C PRO A 2 11.62 -26.29 5.41
N ILE A 3 10.85 -27.01 4.62
CA ILE A 3 10.23 -26.52 3.39
C ILE A 3 9.36 -25.34 3.84
N GLY A 4 9.57 -24.16 3.25
CA GLY A 4 8.83 -22.95 3.61
C GLY A 4 7.33 -23.26 3.61
N VAL A 5 6.65 -22.83 4.66
CA VAL A 5 5.19 -22.96 4.75
C VAL A 5 4.62 -22.16 3.59
N ASP A 6 3.90 -22.81 2.66
CA ASP A 6 3.13 -22.13 1.62
C ASP A 6 2.10 -21.25 2.31
N GLN A 7 2.39 -19.97 2.47
CA GLN A 7 1.42 -19.02 3.00
C GLN A 7 0.54 -18.51 1.87
N ASN A 8 -0.77 -18.48 2.09
CA ASN A 8 -1.73 -18.06 1.10
C ASN A 8 -2.43 -16.77 1.53
N VAL A 9 -1.81 -15.64 1.20
CA VAL A 9 -2.38 -14.33 1.53
C VAL A 9 -3.24 -13.83 0.38
N HIS A 10 -4.54 -13.72 0.59
CA HIS A 10 -5.48 -13.29 -0.44
C HIS A 10 -6.03 -11.90 -0.15
N VAL A 11 -6.19 -11.10 -1.20
CA VAL A 11 -6.89 -9.82 -1.13
C VAL A 11 -8.00 -9.81 -2.17
N ALA A 12 -9.24 -9.72 -1.69
CA ALA A 12 -10.44 -9.53 -2.48
C ALA A 12 -10.75 -8.03 -2.60
N ASN A 13 -11.07 -7.59 -3.82
CA ASN A 13 -11.34 -6.19 -4.08
C ASN A 13 -12.84 -5.94 -4.28
N ASN A 14 -13.52 -5.52 -3.22
CA ASN A 14 -14.89 -5.02 -3.24
C ASN A 14 -14.97 -3.48 -3.16
N SER A 15 -13.88 -2.76 -3.47
CA SER A 15 -13.82 -1.31 -3.26
C SER A 15 -14.55 -0.48 -4.32
N GLY A 16 -15.00 -1.13 -5.41
CA GLY A 16 -15.60 -0.45 -6.56
C GLY A 16 -14.60 0.18 -7.53
N GLN A 17 -13.30 0.08 -7.26
CA GLN A 17 -12.22 0.54 -8.14
C GLN A 17 -11.03 -0.43 -8.09
N ASP A 18 -10.12 -0.31 -9.05
CA ASP A 18 -8.89 -1.12 -9.05
C ASP A 18 -8.03 -0.80 -7.83
N LEU A 19 -7.31 -1.80 -7.33
CA LEU A 19 -6.32 -1.66 -6.26
C LEU A 19 -4.94 -1.98 -6.76
N TYR A 20 -3.94 -1.36 -6.15
CA TYR A 20 -2.54 -1.56 -6.45
C TYR A 20 -1.84 -1.90 -5.14
N ILE A 21 -1.23 -3.09 -5.08
CA ILE A 21 -0.64 -3.63 -3.85
C ILE A 21 0.85 -3.84 -4.01
N ILE A 22 1.62 -3.33 -3.05
CA ILE A 22 3.03 -3.67 -2.87
C ILE A 22 3.16 -4.50 -1.60
N VAL A 23 3.90 -5.59 -1.69
CA VAL A 23 4.12 -6.52 -0.57
C VAL A 23 5.61 -6.71 -0.36
N ALA A 24 6.04 -6.74 0.91
CA ALA A 24 7.43 -6.99 1.24
C ALA A 24 7.61 -7.66 2.60
N PRO A 25 8.73 -8.38 2.81
CA PRO A 25 9.04 -8.99 4.10
C PRO A 25 9.41 -7.90 5.13
N SER A 26 9.99 -6.79 4.66
CA SER A 26 10.12 -5.56 5.41
C SER A 26 10.04 -4.37 4.46
N LEU A 27 9.47 -3.27 4.93
CA LEU A 27 9.34 -2.06 4.11
C LEU A 27 10.68 -1.40 3.76
N ALA A 28 11.77 -1.76 4.44
CA ALA A 28 13.12 -1.34 4.06
C ALA A 28 13.52 -1.92 2.69
N TRP A 29 13.08 -3.13 2.37
CA TRP A 29 13.28 -3.73 1.03
C TRP A 29 12.46 -3.03 -0.04
N VAL A 30 11.22 -2.62 0.28
CA VAL A 30 10.38 -1.82 -0.64
C VAL A 30 11.11 -0.55 -1.06
N VAL A 31 11.72 0.14 -0.10
CA VAL A 31 12.50 1.34 -0.40
C VAL A 31 13.70 1.00 -1.27
N ALA A 32 14.45 -0.07 -1.01
CA ALA A 32 15.58 -0.44 -1.85
C ALA A 32 15.17 -0.77 -3.31
N ASP A 33 14.13 -1.58 -3.50
CA ASP A 33 13.70 -2.00 -4.85
C ASP A 33 12.96 -0.86 -5.59
N ILE A 34 12.16 -0.04 -4.89
CA ILE A 34 11.48 1.11 -5.49
C ILE A 34 12.45 2.26 -5.76
N VAL A 35 13.40 2.56 -4.85
CA VAL A 35 14.42 3.64 -4.98
C VAL A 35 15.48 3.37 -6.02
N VAL A 36 15.70 2.12 -6.42
CA VAL A 36 16.63 1.82 -7.52
C VAL A 36 16.09 2.30 -8.88
N ASP A 37 14.77 2.42 -9.06
CA ASP A 37 14.16 2.95 -10.29
C ASP A 37 14.04 4.50 -10.33
N ILE A 38 14.59 5.22 -9.34
CA ILE A 38 14.16 6.58 -8.98
C ILE A 38 15.13 7.70 -9.43
N GLY A 39 14.98 8.10 -10.70
CA GLY A 39 15.11 9.52 -11.05
C GLY A 39 13.81 10.30 -10.78
N LEU A 40 12.67 9.63 -10.95
CA LEU A 40 11.33 10.24 -10.94
C LEU A 40 10.82 10.61 -9.54
N PHE A 41 11.04 9.77 -8.51
CA PHE A 41 10.55 10.14 -7.18
C PHE A 41 11.41 11.24 -6.54
N LEU A 42 12.72 11.33 -6.82
CA LEU A 42 13.54 12.43 -6.29
C LEU A 42 13.04 13.79 -6.82
N VAL A 43 12.63 13.84 -8.09
CA VAL A 43 12.00 15.03 -8.68
C VAL A 43 10.65 15.30 -8.01
N ALA A 44 9.78 14.29 -7.88
CA ALA A 44 8.47 14.44 -7.24
C ALA A 44 8.57 14.87 -5.77
N VAL A 45 9.52 14.34 -5.00
CA VAL A 45 9.80 14.75 -3.61
C VAL A 45 10.22 16.21 -3.54
N GLY A 46 11.10 16.64 -4.44
CA GLY A 46 11.53 18.04 -4.53
C GLY A 46 10.38 19.00 -4.86
N GLU A 47 9.53 18.61 -5.81
CA GLU A 47 8.37 19.40 -6.23
C GLU A 47 7.28 19.46 -5.16
N ILE A 48 6.99 18.34 -4.48
CA ILE A 48 6.02 18.30 -3.37
C ILE A 48 6.51 19.12 -2.19
N LYS A 49 7.81 19.05 -1.82
CA LYS A 49 8.41 19.90 -0.77
C LYS A 49 8.32 21.40 -1.05
N ALA A 50 8.43 21.80 -2.32
CA ALA A 50 8.37 23.21 -2.68
C ALA A 50 6.97 23.81 -2.46
N VAL A 51 5.93 22.99 -2.36
CA VAL A 51 4.53 23.42 -2.27
C VAL A 51 3.88 23.07 -0.94
N ALA A 52 4.23 21.91 -0.36
CA ALA A 52 3.82 21.52 0.97
C ALA A 52 4.72 22.23 1.98
N THR A 53 4.23 23.33 2.55
CA THR A 53 4.89 24.11 3.62
C THR A 53 5.07 23.32 4.93
N THR A 54 4.57 22.09 4.99
CA THR A 54 4.63 21.19 6.12
C THR A 54 6.05 20.63 6.32
N ALA A 55 6.60 20.88 7.51
CA ALA A 55 7.91 20.46 8.00
C ALA A 55 8.14 18.94 8.10
N GLU A 56 7.25 18.12 7.52
CA GLU A 56 7.19 16.67 7.73
C GLU A 56 7.63 15.85 6.51
N LEU A 57 7.88 16.50 5.35
CA LEU A 57 8.33 15.78 4.17
C LEU A 57 9.83 15.47 4.26
N PRO A 58 10.22 14.19 4.21
CA PRO A 58 11.61 13.78 4.36
C PRO A 58 12.47 14.22 3.17
N ALA A 59 13.71 14.64 3.43
CA ALA A 59 14.65 15.17 2.42
C ALA A 59 15.03 14.15 1.35
N ALA A 60 14.96 12.87 1.69
CA ALA A 60 15.11 11.74 0.80
C ALA A 60 14.19 10.62 1.28
N LEU A 61 13.79 9.72 0.37
CA LEU A 61 13.12 8.48 0.75
C LEU A 61 14.21 7.45 1.07
N SER A 62 14.69 7.46 2.31
CA SER A 62 15.75 6.57 2.78
C SER A 62 15.23 5.46 3.69
N THR A 63 14.01 5.63 4.22
CA THR A 63 13.37 4.67 5.11
C THR A 63 11.93 4.36 4.71
N ALA A 64 11.43 3.24 5.20
CA ALA A 64 10.04 2.82 5.05
C ALA A 64 9.04 3.86 5.55
N SER A 65 9.28 4.40 6.75
CA SER A 65 8.43 5.40 7.38
C SER A 65 8.32 6.67 6.54
N GLU A 66 9.44 7.07 5.92
CA GLU A 66 9.48 8.21 5.00
C GLU A 66 8.65 7.96 3.73
N LEU A 67 8.73 6.76 3.15
CA LEU A 67 7.90 6.36 2.01
C LEU A 67 6.41 6.37 2.37
N ILE A 68 6.04 5.84 3.54
CA ILE A 68 4.65 5.82 4.02
C ILE A 68 4.12 7.24 4.20
N ALA A 69 4.86 8.09 4.93
CA ALA A 69 4.48 9.47 5.15
C ALA A 69 4.30 10.22 3.82
N PHE A 70 5.22 9.97 2.89
CA PHE A 70 5.17 10.56 1.55
C PHE A 70 3.96 10.06 0.72
N MET A 71 3.64 8.77 0.77
CA MET A 71 2.47 8.20 0.10
C MET A 71 1.16 8.75 0.67
N ARG A 72 1.08 8.94 1.99
CA ARG A 72 -0.07 9.59 2.63
C ARG A 72 -0.25 11.03 2.14
N ILE A 73 0.83 11.81 2.09
CA ILE A 73 0.78 13.19 1.58
C ILE A 73 0.41 13.21 0.10
N THR A 74 0.96 12.28 -0.69
CA THR A 74 0.61 12.11 -2.10
C THR A 74 -0.88 11.87 -2.29
N ALA A 75 -1.47 10.93 -1.52
CA ALA A 75 -2.90 10.65 -1.55
C ALA A 75 -3.75 11.85 -1.10
N MET A 76 -3.29 12.60 -0.11
CA MET A 76 -3.92 13.85 0.32
C MET A 76 -3.89 14.94 -0.75
N LEU A 77 -2.78 15.08 -1.47
CA LEU A 77 -2.66 16.03 -2.59
C LEU A 77 -3.53 15.61 -3.77
N ALA A 78 -3.52 14.32 -4.13
CA ALA A 78 -4.33 13.76 -5.21
C ALA A 78 -5.84 13.91 -4.95
N SER A 79 -6.27 13.77 -3.69
CA SER A 79 -7.65 14.02 -3.27
C SER A 79 -8.03 15.50 -3.21
N GLY A 80 -7.09 16.43 -3.39
CA GLY A 80 -7.31 17.87 -3.27
C GLY A 80 -7.55 18.34 -1.83
N THR A 81 -7.24 17.50 -0.83
CA THR A 81 -7.48 17.79 0.60
C THR A 81 -6.35 18.59 1.23
N ALA A 82 -5.14 18.48 0.70
CA ALA A 82 -4.05 19.39 1.00
C ALA A 82 -4.14 20.59 0.04
N GLY A 83 -4.39 21.80 0.57
CA GLY A 83 -4.56 23.03 -0.21
C GLY A 83 -3.27 23.48 -0.91
N ALA A 84 -2.93 22.79 -2.00
CA ALA A 84 -1.67 22.92 -2.70
C ALA A 84 -1.90 23.32 -4.17
N GLY A 85 -0.96 24.08 -4.74
CA GLY A 85 -1.07 24.56 -6.12
C GLY A 85 -0.91 23.47 -7.18
N LEU A 86 -1.32 23.74 -8.43
CA LEU A 86 -1.36 22.79 -9.56
C LEU A 86 -0.13 21.87 -9.71
N ARG A 87 1.09 22.37 -9.44
CA ARG A 87 2.34 21.60 -9.54
C ARG A 87 2.44 20.44 -8.54
N SER A 88 1.86 20.59 -7.36
CA SER A 88 1.86 19.53 -6.35
C SER A 88 0.95 18.35 -6.74
N ALA A 89 -0.12 18.62 -7.50
CA ALA A 89 -0.99 17.59 -8.03
C ALA A 89 -0.29 16.79 -9.14
N GLU A 90 0.49 17.44 -10.02
CA GLU A 90 1.28 16.76 -11.06
C GLU A 90 2.35 15.83 -10.48
N ALA A 91 3.06 16.30 -9.44
CA ALA A 91 4.04 15.49 -8.73
C ALA A 91 3.39 14.31 -7.99
N ALA A 92 2.24 14.54 -7.36
CA ALA A 92 1.48 13.48 -6.70
C ALA A 92 0.98 12.42 -7.71
N LEU A 93 0.49 12.84 -8.88
CA LEU A 93 0.10 11.93 -9.95
C LEU A 93 1.27 11.10 -10.47
N THR A 94 2.43 11.72 -10.66
CA THR A 94 3.66 11.01 -11.09
C THR A 94 4.03 9.92 -10.09
N MET A 95 3.89 10.22 -8.80
CA MET A 95 4.14 9.26 -7.73
C MET A 95 3.12 8.11 -7.72
N VAL A 96 1.82 8.42 -7.84
CA VAL A 96 0.75 7.42 -7.96
C VAL A 96 1.03 6.47 -9.13
N GLU A 97 1.37 7.00 -10.29
CA GLU A 97 1.68 6.18 -11.47
C GLU A 97 2.93 5.32 -11.29
N ALA A 98 3.94 5.84 -10.60
CA ALA A 98 5.14 5.07 -10.31
C ALA A 98 4.91 3.97 -9.27
N PHE A 99 4.05 4.20 -8.28
CA PHE A 99 3.56 3.16 -7.36
C PHE A 99 2.81 2.08 -8.14
N LYS A 100 1.84 2.47 -8.98
CA LYS A 100 1.01 1.57 -9.78
C LYS A 100 1.83 0.67 -10.72
N ARG A 101 2.92 1.20 -11.30
CA ARG A 101 3.83 0.44 -12.17
C ARG A 101 4.55 -0.70 -11.44
N ASN A 102 4.84 -0.52 -10.16
CA ASN A 102 5.60 -1.46 -9.34
C ASN A 102 4.72 -2.32 -8.43
N ALA A 103 3.40 -2.16 -8.54
CA ALA A 103 2.42 -2.81 -7.69
C ALA A 103 1.68 -3.93 -8.45
N VAL A 104 1.19 -4.89 -7.68
CA VAL A 104 0.26 -5.92 -8.14
C VAL A 104 -1.12 -5.28 -8.32
N PRO A 105 -1.67 -5.19 -9.54
CA PRO A 105 -3.02 -4.68 -9.74
C PRO A 105 -4.05 -5.76 -9.35
N ILE A 106 -5.11 -5.38 -8.65
CA ILE A 106 -6.29 -6.21 -8.38
C ILE A 106 -7.51 -5.46 -8.91
N PRO A 107 -8.07 -5.87 -10.07
CA PRO A 107 -9.27 -5.23 -10.60
C PRO A 107 -10.44 -5.25 -9.62
N ALA A 108 -11.37 -4.31 -9.77
CA ALA A 108 -12.62 -4.34 -8.99
C ALA A 108 -13.39 -5.64 -9.23
N GLY A 109 -13.80 -6.32 -8.15
CA GLY A 109 -14.50 -7.61 -8.19
C GLY A 109 -13.58 -8.84 -8.27
N ASP A 110 -12.26 -8.66 -8.36
CA ASP A 110 -11.29 -9.75 -8.42
C ASP A 110 -10.67 -10.08 -7.05
N VAL A 111 -10.03 -11.24 -6.99
CA VAL A 111 -9.23 -11.69 -5.85
C VAL A 111 -7.85 -12.12 -6.35
N LYS A 112 -6.79 -11.75 -5.63
CA LYS A 112 -5.43 -12.24 -5.90
C LYS A 112 -4.75 -12.78 -4.66
N ASN A 113 -3.99 -13.86 -4.84
CA ASN A 113 -2.98 -14.26 -3.87
C ASN A 113 -1.74 -13.38 -4.07
N ILE A 114 -1.49 -12.50 -3.11
CA ILE A 114 -0.43 -11.48 -3.21
C ILE A 114 0.97 -12.03 -2.87
N ARG A 115 1.07 -13.33 -2.52
CA ARG A 115 2.33 -14.06 -2.34
C ARG A 115 2.63 -15.04 -3.48
N ASP A 116 1.72 -15.18 -4.45
CA ASP A 116 1.93 -16.09 -5.59
C ASP A 116 3.25 -15.75 -6.31
N ALA A 117 4.08 -16.76 -6.54
CA ALA A 117 5.42 -16.56 -7.12
C ALA A 117 5.36 -16.02 -8.56
N GLY A 118 4.31 -16.35 -9.32
CA GLY A 118 4.07 -15.77 -10.66
C GLY A 118 3.75 -14.28 -10.56
N VAL A 119 2.90 -13.91 -9.61
CA VAL A 119 2.62 -12.51 -9.28
C VAL A 119 3.90 -11.79 -8.85
N LEU A 120 4.64 -12.32 -7.87
CA LEU A 120 5.85 -11.66 -7.34
C LEU A 120 6.95 -11.55 -8.40
N SER A 121 7.17 -12.56 -9.23
CA SER A 121 8.20 -12.52 -10.29
C SER A 121 7.94 -11.52 -11.40
N THR A 122 6.71 -11.02 -11.51
CA THR A 122 6.37 -9.96 -12.46
C THR A 122 6.83 -8.58 -11.99
N TYR A 123 6.93 -8.37 -10.68
CA TYR A 123 7.15 -7.05 -10.08
C TYR A 123 8.42 -6.95 -9.22
N PHE A 124 9.00 -8.08 -8.82
CA PHE A 124 10.18 -8.12 -7.97
C PHE A 124 11.35 -8.86 -8.61
N SER A 125 12.56 -8.45 -8.24
CA SER A 125 13.79 -9.17 -8.56
C SER A 125 13.82 -10.55 -7.90
N ALA A 126 14.63 -11.48 -8.42
CA ALA A 126 14.78 -12.82 -7.84
C ALA A 126 15.21 -12.79 -6.36
N SER A 127 16.02 -11.80 -5.95
CA SER A 127 16.39 -11.56 -4.56
C SER A 127 15.22 -11.09 -3.68
N GLY A 128 14.34 -10.24 -4.22
CA GLY A 128 13.13 -9.80 -3.52
C GLY A 128 12.16 -10.96 -3.26
N ILE A 129 11.98 -11.83 -4.26
CA ILE A 129 11.15 -13.04 -4.13
C ILE A 129 11.72 -13.98 -3.06
N ALA A 130 13.04 -14.19 -3.04
CA ALA A 130 13.68 -15.05 -2.04
C ALA A 130 13.47 -14.53 -0.60
N GLY A 131 13.52 -13.21 -0.40
CA GLY A 131 13.21 -12.58 0.89
C GLY A 131 11.76 -12.80 1.34
N MET A 132 10.82 -12.80 0.40
CA MET A 132 9.38 -13.03 0.64
C MET A 132 9.06 -14.47 1.07
N LEU A 133 9.71 -15.46 0.45
CA LEU A 133 9.41 -16.88 0.71
C LEU A 133 9.79 -17.34 2.14
N GLY A 134 10.73 -16.66 2.79
CA GLY A 134 11.15 -16.95 4.16
C GLY A 134 10.41 -16.15 5.24
N ALA A 135 9.55 -15.20 4.88
CA ALA A 135 8.92 -14.31 5.84
C ALA A 135 7.68 -14.93 6.47
N GLU A 136 7.57 -14.80 7.81
CA GLU A 136 6.40 -15.22 8.59
C GLU A 136 5.24 -14.24 8.46
N THR A 137 5.55 -12.96 8.31
CA THR A 137 4.59 -11.87 8.11
C THR A 137 5.00 -11.03 6.91
N LEU A 138 4.01 -10.38 6.31
CA LEU A 138 4.17 -9.50 5.16
C LEU A 138 3.69 -8.10 5.52
N ASN A 139 4.40 -7.09 5.07
CA ASN A 139 3.92 -5.72 5.08
C ASN A 139 3.27 -5.44 3.74
N VAL A 140 2.04 -4.93 3.78
CA VAL A 140 1.20 -4.69 2.63
C VAL A 140 0.93 -3.19 2.56
N MET A 141 1.23 -2.58 1.42
CA MET A 141 0.83 -1.23 1.07
C MET A 141 -0.23 -1.31 -0.03
N VAL A 142 -1.36 -0.65 0.15
CA VAL A 142 -2.49 -0.66 -0.79
C VAL A 142 -2.80 0.75 -1.22
N LEU A 143 -2.91 0.97 -2.53
CA LEU A 143 -3.31 2.24 -3.13
C LEU A 143 -4.56 2.02 -3.98
N SER A 144 -5.55 2.91 -3.88
CA SER A 144 -6.69 2.92 -4.79
C SER A 144 -6.30 3.34 -6.21
N GLY A 145 -7.11 2.97 -7.20
CA GLY A 145 -6.80 3.22 -8.61
C GLY A 145 -6.74 4.69 -9.00
N ASP A 146 -7.50 5.54 -8.29
CA ASP A 146 -7.43 6.99 -8.37
C ASP A 146 -6.28 7.62 -7.56
N GLY A 147 -5.55 6.81 -6.78
CA GLY A 147 -4.43 7.24 -5.94
C GLY A 147 -4.83 8.03 -4.70
N THR A 148 -6.13 8.15 -4.40
CA THR A 148 -6.61 9.01 -3.31
C THR A 148 -6.67 8.30 -1.97
N GLN A 149 -6.71 6.97 -1.93
CA GLN A 149 -6.74 6.15 -0.72
C GLN A 149 -5.46 5.34 -0.62
N PHE A 150 -4.84 5.38 0.56
CA PHE A 150 -3.64 4.62 0.86
C PHE A 150 -3.78 3.90 2.21
N ALA A 151 -3.42 2.63 2.29
CA ALA A 151 -3.41 1.86 3.53
C ALA A 151 -2.12 1.07 3.65
N GLU A 152 -1.73 0.81 4.90
CA GLU A 152 -0.58 -0.02 5.23
C GLU A 152 -0.95 -0.92 6.40
N PHE A 153 -0.60 -2.20 6.31
CA PHE A 153 -0.80 -3.15 7.40
C PHE A 153 0.17 -4.32 7.32
N THR A 154 0.36 -5.00 8.45
CA THR A 154 1.06 -6.28 8.51
C THR A 154 0.04 -7.41 8.48
N THR A 155 0.35 -8.47 7.75
CA THR A 155 -0.47 -9.66 7.65
C THR A 155 0.35 -10.92 7.89
N GLY A 156 -0.25 -11.90 8.55
CA GLY A 156 0.35 -13.19 8.85
C GLY A 156 0.13 -14.24 7.75
N PRO A 157 0.52 -15.50 8.05
CA PRO A 157 0.27 -16.64 7.19
C PRO A 157 -1.23 -16.87 6.98
N ASP A 158 -1.64 -17.21 5.76
CA ASP A 158 -3.01 -17.67 5.42
C ASP A 158 -4.14 -16.67 5.70
N ASP A 159 -3.73 -15.44 5.92
CA ASP A 159 -4.58 -14.30 6.11
C ASP A 159 -5.31 -13.91 4.81
N SER A 160 -6.60 -13.58 4.92
CA SER A 160 -7.38 -13.08 3.79
C SER A 160 -8.03 -11.74 4.12
N TRP A 161 -8.10 -10.85 3.14
CA TRP A 161 -8.56 -9.47 3.31
C TRP A 161 -9.56 -9.08 2.23
N ILE A 162 -10.47 -8.17 2.57
CA ILE A 162 -11.46 -7.59 1.66
C ILE A 162 -11.30 -6.08 1.74
N ALA A 163 -10.89 -5.47 0.63
CA ALA A 163 -11.01 -4.03 0.47
C ALA A 163 -12.46 -3.70 0.12
N THR A 164 -13.14 -2.92 0.97
CA THR A 164 -14.57 -2.62 0.86
C THR A 164 -14.81 -1.24 0.24
N ASP A 165 -16.01 -1.04 -0.31
CA ASP A 165 -16.52 0.25 -0.77
C ASP A 165 -16.80 1.24 0.38
N ARG A 166 -16.88 0.74 1.62
CA ARG A 166 -17.05 1.52 2.86
C ARG A 166 -15.79 2.22 3.35
N GLY A 167 -14.70 2.13 2.59
CA GLY A 167 -13.44 2.75 2.99
C GLY A 167 -12.69 1.98 4.09
N LEU A 168 -12.87 0.66 4.15
CA LEU A 168 -12.14 -0.23 5.07
C LEU A 168 -11.52 -1.40 4.32
N ILE A 169 -10.38 -1.87 4.79
CA ILE A 169 -9.81 -3.18 4.44
C ILE A 169 -10.03 -4.10 5.64
N VAL A 170 -10.94 -5.04 5.52
CA VAL A 170 -11.37 -5.92 6.63
C VAL A 170 -10.82 -7.33 6.45
N ARG A 171 -10.71 -8.06 7.56
CA ARG A 171 -10.37 -9.48 7.51
C ARG A 171 -11.49 -10.30 6.90
N ALA A 172 -11.12 -11.27 6.07
CA ALA A 172 -12.05 -12.26 5.55
C ALA A 172 -12.05 -13.51 6.44
N THR A 173 -13.18 -14.19 6.50
CA THR A 173 -13.30 -15.52 7.09
C THR A 173 -12.39 -16.49 6.32
N TYR A 174 -11.60 -17.28 7.04
CA TYR A 174 -10.71 -18.27 6.42
C TYR A 174 -11.50 -19.22 5.50
N GLY A 175 -11.07 -19.34 4.24
CA GLY A 175 -11.75 -20.13 3.22
C GLY A 175 -12.98 -19.47 2.55
N ALA A 176 -13.37 -18.26 2.96
CA ALA A 176 -14.48 -17.50 2.41
C ALA A 176 -14.06 -16.04 2.11
N LEU A 177 -13.39 -15.85 0.96
CA LEU A 177 -12.70 -14.61 0.56
C LEU A 177 -13.61 -13.37 0.40
N TRP A 178 -14.93 -13.53 0.40
CA TRP A 178 -15.91 -12.44 0.29
C TRP A 178 -16.80 -12.31 1.53
N GLN A 179 -16.48 -13.02 2.61
CA GLN A 179 -17.21 -12.96 3.86
C GLN A 179 -16.34 -12.29 4.92
N GLU A 180 -16.78 -11.17 5.45
CA GLU A 180 -16.08 -10.45 6.52
C GLU A 180 -16.02 -11.29 7.80
N ASP A 181 -14.88 -11.29 8.47
CA ASP A 181 -14.73 -11.75 9.84
C ASP A 181 -14.67 -10.53 10.77
N GLU A 182 -15.83 -10.17 11.33
CA GLU A 182 -16.00 -8.99 12.18
C GLU A 182 -15.12 -9.03 13.44
N ALA A 183 -14.67 -10.21 13.88
CA ALA A 183 -13.85 -10.37 15.08
C ALA A 183 -12.34 -10.32 14.78
N ALA A 184 -11.93 -10.45 13.52
CA ALA A 184 -10.52 -10.56 13.15
C ALA A 184 -9.83 -9.21 12.90
N GLY A 185 -10.59 -8.13 12.76
CA GLY A 185 -10.07 -6.75 12.69
C GLY A 185 -10.20 -6.08 11.32
N SER A 186 -9.79 -4.80 11.27
CA SER A 186 -9.90 -3.95 10.08
C SER A 186 -8.81 -2.89 10.05
N VAL A 187 -8.51 -2.41 8.84
CA VAL A 187 -7.59 -1.31 8.56
C VAL A 187 -8.35 -0.24 7.81
N ALA A 188 -8.37 0.98 8.32
CA ALA A 188 -8.93 2.11 7.58
C ALA A 188 -7.95 2.58 6.50
N TRP A 189 -8.48 3.05 5.36
CA TRP A 189 -7.65 3.86 4.48
C TRP A 189 -7.20 5.11 5.23
N ALA A 190 -5.97 5.54 5.01
CA ALA A 190 -5.55 6.90 5.31
C ALA A 190 -6.29 7.85 4.33
N GLN A 191 -7.57 8.09 4.62
CA GLN A 191 -8.34 9.20 4.09
C GLN A 191 -9.06 9.89 5.24
N GLN A 192 -9.07 11.22 5.16
CA GLN A 192 -9.55 12.17 6.17
C GLN A 192 -8.68 12.26 7.42
N GLY A 193 -8.69 13.46 8.02
CA GLY A 193 -8.12 13.72 9.33
C GLY A 193 -8.80 12.88 10.39
N ALA A 194 -8.38 11.62 10.53
CA ALA A 194 -8.67 10.74 11.65
C ALA A 194 -7.76 11.07 12.85
N ALA A 195 -7.59 12.35 13.15
CA ALA A 195 -7.70 12.74 14.55
C ALA A 195 -9.21 12.70 14.82
N GLU A 196 -9.66 11.93 15.82
CA GLU A 196 -11.06 11.84 16.26
C GLU A 196 -11.92 10.68 15.69
N VAL A 197 -11.49 9.43 15.85
CA VAL A 197 -12.42 8.32 16.20
C VAL A 197 -11.82 7.25 17.13
N ALA A 198 -10.60 7.46 17.67
CA ALA A 198 -10.00 6.51 18.62
C ALA A 198 -10.50 6.66 20.07
N GLU A 199 -11.64 7.33 20.28
CA GLU A 199 -12.25 7.49 21.62
C GLU A 199 -13.75 7.19 21.57
N VAL A 200 -14.17 6.04 21.03
CA VAL A 200 -15.39 5.35 21.53
C VAL A 200 -15.28 3.85 21.25
N ALA A 201 -14.62 3.13 22.15
CA ALA A 201 -14.92 1.72 22.40
C ALA A 201 -14.45 1.41 23.84
N GLU A 202 -15.45 1.45 24.74
CA GLU A 202 -15.52 1.04 26.16
C GLU A 202 -14.24 0.76 26.98
#